data_AF-A0A942A5K2-F1
#
_entry.id   AF-A0A942A5K2-F1
#
_cell.length_a   1.000
_cell.length_b   1.000
_cell.length_c   1.000
_cell.angle_alpha   90.00
_cell.angle_beta   90.00
_cell.angle_gamma   90.00
#
_symmetry.space_group_name_H-M   'P 1'
#
loop_
_entity.id
_entity.type
_entity.pdbx_description
1 polymer ?
#
loop_
_entity_poly.entity_id
_entity_poly.type
_entity_poly.pdbx_seq_one_letter_code
_entity_poly.pdbx_strand_id
1 'polypeptide(L)'
;MFGYIRTDPAYLYGKDDILYRAFYCGLCKSIGKSCGQRARFALNYDLTFLSAFAHNVCGEDVQIERQRCVMHWFRKRPMAGVDALSVRVAHLNVILTYHKLSDDVLDSGRRRGLRAFFSGAYRRARAAEPEFDRIVAERYGELIRLEREGCDGIDRAADPFGQMLSDL
;
A
#
# COMPACT_ATOMS: atom_id res chain seq x y z
N MET A 1 -11.19 4.77 0.28
CA MET A 1 -10.70 4.26 -1.02
C MET A 1 -9.18 4.36 -1.06
N PHE A 2 -8.46 3.41 -1.66
CA PHE A 2 -7.05 3.60 -2.05
C PHE A 2 -6.73 2.89 -3.37
N GLY A 3 -5.73 3.41 -4.09
CA GLY A 3 -5.30 3.00 -5.43
C GLY A 3 -5.61 4.03 -6.53
N TYR A 4 -5.77 5.30 -6.18
CA TYR A 4 -6.18 6.38 -7.11
C TYR A 4 -5.02 7.27 -7.53
N ILE A 5 -3.93 7.30 -6.78
CA ILE A 5 -2.78 8.14 -7.08
C ILE A 5 -2.07 7.56 -8.31
N ARG A 6 -1.73 8.44 -9.25
CA ARG A 6 -0.89 8.12 -10.40
C ARG A 6 0.07 9.28 -10.64
N THR A 7 1.27 8.94 -11.08
CA THR A 7 2.19 9.95 -11.61
C THR A 7 1.66 10.49 -12.92
N ASP A 8 1.86 11.78 -13.15
CA ASP A 8 1.70 12.40 -14.46
C ASP A 8 3.10 12.65 -15.07
N PRO A 9 3.62 11.74 -15.92
CA PRO A 9 4.98 11.85 -16.44
C PRO A 9 5.19 13.06 -17.35
N ALA A 10 4.13 13.65 -17.91
CA ALA A 10 4.24 14.81 -18.77
C ALA A 10 4.61 16.08 -18.00
N TYR A 11 4.25 16.14 -16.72
CA TYR A 11 4.46 17.30 -15.85
C TYR A 11 5.47 17.06 -14.73
N LEU A 12 6.08 15.88 -14.68
CA LEU A 12 7.08 15.53 -13.68
C LEU A 12 8.49 15.67 -14.26
N TYR A 13 9.43 16.25 -13.50
CA TYR A 13 10.82 16.26 -13.94
C TYR A 13 11.33 14.83 -14.11
N GLY A 14 12.13 14.59 -15.15
CA GLY A 14 12.64 13.24 -15.45
C GLY A 14 13.39 12.62 -14.26
N LYS A 15 14.12 13.41 -13.47
CA LYS A 15 14.78 12.95 -12.24
C LYS A 15 13.78 12.45 -11.18
N ASP A 16 12.62 13.09 -11.07
CA ASP A 16 11.61 12.79 -10.06
C ASP A 16 10.77 11.57 -10.49
N ASP A 17 10.48 11.40 -11.79
CA ASP A 17 9.88 10.15 -12.32
C ASP A 17 10.81 8.95 -12.08
N ILE A 18 12.11 9.12 -12.34
CA ILE A 18 13.11 8.07 -12.09
C ILE A 18 13.15 7.72 -10.59
N LEU A 19 13.19 8.72 -9.72
CA LEU A 19 13.20 8.53 -8.27
C LEU A 19 11.92 7.84 -7.78
N TYR A 20 10.75 8.29 -8.22
CA TYR A 20 9.48 7.71 -7.82
C TYR A 20 9.33 6.26 -8.31
N ARG A 21 9.78 5.94 -9.52
CA ARG A 21 9.86 4.55 -10.00
C ARG A 21 10.85 3.71 -9.20
N ALA A 22 11.93 4.30 -8.69
CA ALA A 22 12.85 3.63 -7.78
C ALA A 22 12.16 3.29 -6.45
N PHE A 23 11.35 4.18 -5.88
CA PHE A 23 10.50 3.91 -4.71
C PHE A 23 9.46 2.82 -4.99
N TYR A 24 8.79 2.85 -6.14
CA TYR A 24 7.82 1.81 -6.54
C TYR A 24 8.47 0.42 -6.56
N CYS A 25 9.66 0.36 -7.13
CA CYS A 25 10.48 -0.84 -7.16
C CYS A 25 10.99 -1.27 -5.77
N GLY A 26 11.36 -0.31 -4.92
CA GLY A 26 11.77 -0.53 -3.53
C GLY A 26 10.64 -1.14 -2.71
N LEU A 27 9.45 -0.51 -2.74
CA LEU A 27 8.27 -1.01 -2.05
C LEU A 27 7.88 -2.42 -2.53
N CYS A 28 7.93 -2.68 -3.84
CA CYS A 28 7.73 -4.02 -4.39
C CYS A 28 8.68 -5.06 -3.77
N LYS A 29 9.96 -4.69 -3.58
CA LYS A 29 10.96 -5.56 -2.95
C LYS A 29 10.67 -5.74 -1.46
N SER A 30 10.32 -4.67 -0.74
CA SER A 30 9.95 -4.73 0.68
C SER A 30 8.77 -5.67 0.89
N ILE A 31 7.69 -5.52 0.11
CA ILE A 31 6.53 -6.43 0.12
C ILE A 31 6.96 -7.88 -0.15
N GLY A 32 7.78 -8.10 -1.18
CA GLY A 32 8.25 -9.45 -1.52
C GLY A 32 9.09 -10.09 -0.40
N LYS A 33 9.90 -9.30 0.30
CA LYS A 33 10.82 -9.75 1.35
C LYS A 33 10.10 -10.01 2.67
N SER A 34 9.17 -9.14 3.09
CA SER A 34 8.48 -9.25 4.39
C SER A 34 7.16 -10.03 4.31
N CYS A 35 6.35 -9.78 3.29
CA CYS A 35 5.02 -10.39 3.15
C CYS A 35 5.00 -11.62 2.23
N GLY A 36 6.03 -11.76 1.37
CA GLY A 36 6.22 -12.89 0.44
C GLY A 36 5.95 -12.54 -1.01
N GLN A 37 6.46 -13.35 -1.95
CA GLN A 37 6.46 -12.99 -3.39
C GLN A 37 5.05 -12.78 -3.99
N ARG A 38 4.05 -13.53 -3.53
CA ARG A 38 2.65 -13.36 -3.94
C ARG A 38 2.07 -12.01 -3.51
N ALA A 39 2.55 -11.44 -2.39
CA ALA A 39 2.07 -10.17 -1.89
C ALA A 39 2.41 -9.00 -2.83
N ARG A 40 3.41 -9.15 -3.72
CA ARG A 40 3.81 -8.10 -4.68
C ARG A 40 2.67 -7.66 -5.60
N PHE A 41 1.64 -8.48 -5.78
CA PHE A 41 0.44 -8.12 -6.54
C PHE A 41 -0.44 -7.07 -5.84
N ALA A 42 -0.20 -6.76 -4.56
CA ALA A 42 -0.86 -5.67 -3.82
C ALA A 42 -0.21 -4.29 -4.07
N LEU A 43 0.96 -4.26 -4.73
CA LEU A 43 1.71 -3.05 -5.01
C LEU A 43 0.83 -2.03 -5.76
N ASN A 44 0.85 -0.79 -5.27
CA ASN A 44 0.13 0.31 -5.87
C ASN A 44 0.88 1.63 -5.63
N TYR A 45 0.43 2.66 -6.35
CA TYR A 45 1.06 3.97 -6.31
C TYR A 45 0.76 4.76 -5.04
N ASP A 46 -0.41 4.61 -4.41
CA ASP A 46 -0.74 5.32 -3.18
C ASP A 46 0.25 5.01 -2.05
N LEU A 47 0.56 3.73 -1.84
CA LEU A 47 1.53 3.34 -0.81
C LEU A 47 2.98 3.59 -1.26
N THR A 48 3.23 3.68 -2.58
CA THR A 48 4.53 4.15 -3.08
C THR A 48 4.74 5.61 -2.75
N PHE A 49 3.72 6.44 -2.96
CA PHE A 49 3.70 7.84 -2.55
C PHE A 49 3.87 7.97 -1.05
N LEU A 50 3.12 7.21 -0.25
CA LEU A 50 3.27 7.20 1.20
C LEU A 50 4.70 6.84 1.61
N SER A 51 5.32 5.84 0.97
CA SER A 51 6.72 5.49 1.22
C SER A 51 7.63 6.69 0.96
N ALA A 52 7.57 7.30 -0.22
CA ALA A 52 8.41 8.46 -0.56
C ALA A 52 8.18 9.65 0.37
N PHE A 53 6.91 9.93 0.70
CA PHE A 53 6.51 11.01 1.59
C PHE A 53 7.01 10.78 3.02
N ALA A 54 6.83 9.57 3.57
CA ALA A 54 7.29 9.23 4.91
C ALA A 54 8.81 9.34 5.04
N HIS A 55 9.58 8.88 4.03
CA HIS A 55 11.04 9.05 4.05
C HIS A 55 11.45 10.53 4.13
N ASN A 56 10.76 11.39 3.38
CA ASN A 56 11.03 12.83 3.41
C ASN A 56 10.69 13.47 4.77
N VAL A 57 9.51 13.16 5.33
CA VAL A 57 9.05 13.70 6.62
C VAL A 57 9.90 13.20 7.78
N CYS A 58 10.32 11.93 7.76
CA CYS A 58 11.19 11.35 8.78
C CYS A 58 12.68 11.73 8.61
N GLY A 59 13.05 12.40 7.53
CA GLY A 59 14.44 12.71 7.21
C GLY A 59 15.30 11.46 6.95
N GLU A 60 14.67 10.37 6.53
CA GLU A 60 15.35 9.12 6.20
C GLU A 60 15.78 9.14 4.73
N ASP A 61 17.10 9.15 4.50
CA ASP A 61 17.64 9.09 3.15
C ASP A 61 17.53 7.65 2.58
N VAL A 62 17.27 7.55 1.28
CA VAL A 62 17.06 6.26 0.62
C VAL A 62 18.27 5.89 -0.24
N GLN A 63 18.78 4.69 -0.03
CA GLN A 63 19.86 4.17 -0.87
C GLN A 63 19.31 3.70 -2.20
N ILE A 64 19.76 4.30 -3.31
CA ILE A 64 19.33 3.94 -4.65
C ILE A 64 20.45 3.17 -5.36
N GLU A 65 20.13 1.95 -5.77
CA GLU A 65 21.07 1.08 -6.45
C GLU A 65 20.55 0.59 -7.79
N ARG A 66 21.45 0.29 -8.72
CA ARG A 66 21.10 -0.33 -10.00
C ARG A 66 20.92 -1.83 -9.83
N GLN A 67 19.67 -2.28 -9.81
CA GLN A 67 19.29 -3.67 -9.57
C GLN A 67 18.41 -4.22 -10.70
N ARG A 68 18.23 -5.55 -10.73
CA ARG A 68 17.32 -6.22 -11.67
C ARG A 68 15.95 -6.40 -10.99
N CYS A 69 14.89 -5.95 -11.66
CA CYS A 69 13.52 -6.19 -11.22
C CYS A 69 13.06 -7.59 -11.67
N VAL A 70 12.28 -8.27 -10.85
CA VAL A 70 11.71 -9.60 -11.18
C VAL A 70 10.87 -9.59 -12.46
N MET A 71 10.24 -8.46 -12.79
CA MET A 71 9.47 -8.26 -14.03
C MET A 71 10.33 -7.74 -15.20
N HIS A 72 11.52 -7.20 -14.92
CA HIS A 72 12.40 -6.59 -15.91
C HIS A 72 13.84 -7.08 -15.73
N TRP A 73 14.09 -8.33 -16.09
CA TRP A 73 15.36 -9.00 -15.81
C TRP A 73 16.51 -8.59 -16.74
N PHE A 74 16.19 -8.12 -17.95
CA PHE A 74 17.16 -7.82 -19.01
C PHE A 74 17.98 -6.54 -18.79
N ARG A 75 17.44 -5.54 -18.08
CA ARG A 75 18.10 -4.25 -17.86
C ARG A 75 18.04 -3.83 -16.40
N LYS A 76 19.19 -3.50 -15.82
CA LYS A 76 19.26 -2.92 -14.47
C LYS A 76 18.63 -1.53 -14.46
N ARG A 77 17.84 -1.25 -13.42
CA ARG A 77 17.15 0.02 -13.19
C ARG A 77 17.47 0.55 -11.79
N PRO A 78 17.41 1.86 -11.54
CA PRO A 78 17.48 2.39 -10.18
C PRO A 78 16.31 1.85 -9.36
N MET A 79 16.60 1.33 -8.17
CA MET A 79 15.61 0.81 -7.22
C MET A 79 16.03 1.28 -5.83
N ALA A 80 15.07 1.76 -5.05
CA ALA A 80 15.31 2.05 -3.64
C ALA A 80 15.62 0.75 -2.87
N GLY A 81 16.48 0.88 -1.86
CA GLY A 81 16.83 -0.16 -0.90
C GLY A 81 15.63 -0.66 -0.12
N VAL A 82 15.85 -1.72 0.65
CA VAL A 82 14.87 -2.17 1.65
C VAL A 82 15.39 -1.76 3.01
N ASP A 83 14.62 -0.92 3.68
CA ASP A 83 14.87 -0.35 5.01
C ASP A 83 13.67 -0.65 5.94
N ALA A 84 13.75 -0.17 7.19
CA ALA A 84 12.69 -0.38 8.17
C ALA A 84 11.38 0.31 7.74
N LEU A 85 11.45 1.57 7.28
CA LEU A 85 10.29 2.36 6.93
C LEU A 85 9.50 1.77 5.74
N SER A 86 10.19 1.41 4.67
CA SER A 86 9.59 0.75 3.50
C SER A 86 9.01 -0.63 3.83
N VAL A 87 9.54 -1.35 4.84
CA VAL A 87 8.97 -2.60 5.34
C VAL A 87 7.67 -2.34 6.10
N ARG A 88 7.61 -1.31 6.95
CA ARG A 88 6.36 -0.91 7.64
C ARG A 88 5.27 -0.53 6.63
N VAL A 89 5.62 0.30 5.63
CA VAL A 89 4.70 0.67 4.54
C VAL A 89 4.26 -0.54 3.71
N ALA A 90 5.14 -1.53 3.52
CA ALA A 90 4.79 -2.78 2.86
C ALA A 90 3.78 -3.63 3.66
N HIS A 91 3.86 -3.65 4.99
CA HIS A 91 2.87 -4.29 5.85
C HIS A 91 1.51 -3.60 5.71
N LEU A 92 1.49 -2.27 5.83
CA LEU A 92 0.27 -1.46 5.66
C LEU A 92 -0.37 -1.69 4.28
N ASN A 93 0.42 -1.74 3.21
CA ASN A 93 -0.06 -2.03 1.86
C ASN A 93 -0.84 -3.35 1.76
N VAL A 94 -0.31 -4.41 2.39
CA VAL A 94 -0.92 -5.75 2.39
C VAL A 94 -2.16 -5.77 3.28
N ILE A 95 -2.13 -5.12 4.44
CA ILE A 95 -3.28 -5.00 5.36
C ILE A 95 -4.45 -4.30 4.65
N LEU A 96 -4.21 -3.12 4.09
CA LEU A 96 -5.22 -2.35 3.34
C LEU A 96 -5.79 -3.16 2.17
N THR A 97 -4.93 -3.87 1.43
CA THR A 97 -5.36 -4.72 0.31
C THR A 97 -6.24 -5.86 0.78
N TYR A 98 -5.92 -6.49 1.92
CA TYR A 98 -6.73 -7.57 2.46
C TYR A 98 -8.12 -7.08 2.91
N HIS A 99 -8.20 -5.95 3.60
CA HIS A 99 -9.47 -5.36 4.04
C HIS A 99 -10.33 -4.91 2.85
N LYS A 100 -9.75 -4.25 1.85
CA LYS A 100 -10.44 -3.93 0.59
C LYS A 100 -11.01 -5.16 -0.13
N LEU A 101 -10.24 -6.25 -0.20
CA LEU A 101 -10.72 -7.50 -0.79
C LEU A 101 -11.78 -8.19 0.07
N SER A 102 -11.78 -7.94 1.38
CA SER A 102 -12.79 -8.47 2.30
C SER A 102 -14.12 -7.75 2.08
N ASP A 103 -14.05 -6.44 1.95
CA ASP A 103 -15.16 -5.54 1.59
C ASP A 103 -15.80 -5.92 0.23
N ASP A 104 -15.00 -6.05 -0.83
CA ASP A 104 -15.48 -6.50 -2.16
C ASP A 104 -16.25 -7.84 -2.12
N VAL A 105 -15.82 -8.74 -1.24
CA VAL A 105 -16.44 -10.06 -1.02
C VAL A 105 -17.75 -9.93 -0.25
N LEU A 106 -17.83 -9.03 0.72
CA LEU A 106 -19.04 -8.78 1.48
C LEU A 106 -20.13 -8.17 0.59
N ASP A 107 -19.78 -7.21 -0.26
CA ASP A 107 -20.74 -6.49 -1.10
C ASP A 107 -21.27 -7.30 -2.27
N SER A 108 -20.40 -8.07 -2.94
CA SER A 108 -20.75 -8.68 -4.22
C SER A 108 -20.36 -10.15 -4.35
N GLY A 109 -19.75 -10.75 -3.33
CA GLY A 109 -19.21 -12.11 -3.38
C GLY A 109 -18.02 -12.30 -4.34
N ARG A 110 -17.65 -11.26 -5.10
CA ARG A 110 -16.53 -11.28 -6.06
C ARG A 110 -15.20 -11.30 -5.31
N ARG A 111 -14.12 -11.71 -5.97
CA ARG A 111 -12.74 -11.68 -5.45
C ARG A 111 -12.44 -12.56 -4.22
N ARG A 112 -13.32 -13.50 -3.83
CA ARG A 112 -13.06 -14.46 -2.72
C ARG A 112 -11.77 -15.25 -2.91
N GLY A 113 -11.47 -15.69 -4.13
CA GLY A 113 -10.21 -16.37 -4.46
C GLY A 113 -8.99 -15.47 -4.29
N LEU A 114 -9.11 -14.18 -4.62
CA LEU A 114 -8.04 -13.21 -4.46
C LEU A 114 -7.81 -12.89 -2.98
N ARG A 115 -8.87 -12.75 -2.17
CA ARG A 115 -8.75 -12.63 -0.71
C ARG A 115 -8.01 -13.82 -0.10
N ALA A 116 -8.36 -15.04 -0.52
CA ALA A 116 -7.67 -16.25 -0.08
C ALA A 116 -6.18 -16.25 -0.50
N PHE A 117 -5.88 -15.79 -1.71
CA PHE A 117 -4.50 -15.66 -2.22
C PHE A 117 -3.62 -14.75 -1.34
N PHE A 118 -4.17 -13.66 -0.80
CA PHE A 118 -3.46 -12.74 0.09
C PHE A 118 -3.47 -13.12 1.58
N SER A 119 -4.26 -14.11 2.01
CA SER A 119 -4.42 -14.48 3.42
C SER A 119 -3.11 -14.80 4.16
N GLY A 120 -2.18 -15.48 3.49
CA GLY A 120 -0.87 -15.79 4.06
C GLY A 120 0.00 -14.55 4.25
N ALA A 121 -0.03 -13.62 3.29
CA ALA A 121 0.69 -12.36 3.36
C ALA A 121 0.11 -11.45 4.45
N TYR A 122 -1.22 -11.37 4.52
CA TYR A 122 -1.96 -10.64 5.55
C TYR A 122 -1.61 -11.13 6.96
N ARG A 123 -1.59 -12.44 7.20
CA ARG A 123 -1.20 -12.98 8.53
C ARG A 123 0.20 -12.56 8.96
N ARG A 124 1.15 -12.48 8.02
CA ARG A 124 2.52 -11.99 8.32
C ARG A 124 2.52 -10.50 8.63
N ALA A 125 1.87 -9.70 7.79
CA ALA A 125 1.78 -8.25 7.97
C ALA A 125 1.09 -7.89 9.29
N ARG A 126 -0.04 -8.52 9.60
CA ARG A 126 -0.77 -8.36 10.87
C ARG A 126 0.05 -8.77 12.09
N ALA A 127 0.83 -9.84 11.99
CA ALA A 127 1.68 -10.27 13.10
C ALA A 127 2.83 -9.27 13.35
N ALA A 128 3.33 -8.63 12.30
CA ALA A 128 4.38 -7.62 12.39
C ALA A 128 3.86 -6.24 12.85
N GLU A 129 2.70 -5.83 12.37
CA GLU A 129 2.06 -4.53 12.65
C GLU A 129 0.61 -4.72 13.12
N PRO A 130 0.39 -5.26 14.33
CA PRO A 130 -0.97 -5.51 14.84
C PRO A 130 -1.77 -4.22 15.04
N GLU A 131 -1.08 -3.10 15.32
CA GLU A 131 -1.71 -1.79 15.46
C GLU A 131 -2.28 -1.27 14.13
N PHE A 132 -1.53 -1.39 13.03
CA PHE A 132 -2.04 -1.04 11.70
C PHE A 132 -3.28 -1.86 11.35
N ASP A 133 -3.28 -3.17 11.63
CA ASP A 133 -4.46 -4.00 11.38
C ASP A 133 -5.66 -3.57 12.22
N ARG A 134 -5.44 -3.23 13.50
CA ARG A 134 -6.50 -2.74 14.38
C ARG A 134 -7.13 -1.45 13.83
N ILE A 135 -6.31 -0.45 13.51
CA ILE A 135 -6.76 0.85 13.00
C ILE A 135 -7.53 0.68 11.69
N VAL A 136 -6.96 -0.08 10.75
CA VAL A 136 -7.60 -0.31 9.44
C VAL A 136 -8.93 -1.05 9.61
N ALA A 137 -8.98 -2.09 10.45
CA ALA A 137 -10.20 -2.86 10.68
C ALA A 137 -11.31 -2.01 11.32
N GLU A 138 -10.97 -1.17 12.30
CA GLU A 138 -11.91 -0.26 12.95
C GLU A 138 -12.50 0.74 11.95
N ARG A 139 -11.65 1.43 11.21
CA ARG A 139 -12.06 2.47 10.25
C ARG A 139 -12.83 1.91 9.06
N TYR A 140 -12.47 0.73 8.56
CA TYR A 140 -13.30 0.02 7.56
C TYR A 140 -14.66 -0.40 8.13
N GLY A 141 -14.72 -0.82 9.39
CA GLY A 141 -15.99 -1.14 10.06
C GLY A 141 -16.92 0.07 10.18
N GLU A 142 -16.38 1.23 10.52
CA GLU A 142 -17.12 2.50 10.55
C GLU A 142 -17.64 2.90 9.18
N LEU A 143 -16.81 2.76 8.13
CA LEU A 143 -17.22 3.02 6.76
C LEU A 143 -18.40 2.13 6.33
N ILE A 144 -18.28 0.82 6.53
CA ILE A 144 -19.34 -0.15 6.17
C ILE A 144 -20.63 0.18 6.91
N ARG A 145 -20.55 0.64 8.17
CA ARG A 145 -21.73 1.09 8.92
C ARG A 145 -22.39 2.30 8.26
N LEU A 146 -21.61 3.33 7.92
CA LEU A 146 -22.11 4.54 7.27
C LEU A 146 -22.74 4.25 5.90
N GLU A 147 -22.16 3.34 5.13
CA GLU A 147 -22.71 2.91 3.84
C GLU A 147 -24.06 2.20 4.00
N ARG A 148 -24.21 1.35 5.01
CA ARG A 148 -25.50 0.67 5.32
C ARG A 148 -26.57 1.61 5.84
N GLU A 149 -26.18 2.67 6.54
CA GLU A 149 -27.08 3.73 7.00
C GLU A 149 -27.54 4.64 5.85
N GLY A 150 -27.00 4.47 4.64
CA GLY A 150 -27.35 5.28 3.47
C GLY A 150 -26.86 6.72 3.59
N CYS A 151 -25.66 6.91 4.15
CA CYS A 151 -25.08 8.24 4.36
C CYS A 151 -25.07 9.08 3.07
N ASP A 152 -25.63 10.27 3.16
CA ASP A 152 -25.85 11.25 2.09
C ASP A 152 -24.77 12.35 2.05
N GLY A 153 -23.83 12.36 3.01
CA GLY A 153 -22.75 13.33 3.11
C GLY A 153 -21.40 12.78 2.66
N ILE A 154 -20.78 13.40 1.66
CA ILE A 154 -19.45 13.02 1.14
C ILE A 154 -18.39 13.11 2.25
N ASP A 155 -18.39 14.18 3.05
CA ASP A 155 -17.40 14.36 4.12
C ASP A 155 -17.52 13.27 5.18
N ARG A 156 -18.74 12.88 5.55
CA ARG A 156 -18.99 11.80 6.51
C ARG A 156 -18.52 10.44 5.97
N ALA A 157 -18.72 10.18 4.68
CA ALA A 157 -18.23 8.96 4.04
C ALA A 157 -16.69 8.95 3.91
N ALA A 158 -16.06 10.12 3.80
CA ALA A 158 -14.61 10.25 3.70
C ALA A 158 -13.89 10.24 5.05
N ASP A 159 -14.55 10.69 6.12
CA ASP A 159 -13.99 10.85 7.46
C ASP A 159 -13.29 9.59 8.00
N PRO A 160 -13.84 8.35 7.89
CA PRO A 160 -13.13 7.16 8.35
C PRO A 160 -11.76 6.96 7.72
N PHE A 161 -11.59 7.29 6.43
CA PHE A 161 -10.28 7.23 5.77
C PHE A 161 -9.35 8.35 6.23
N GLY A 162 -9.88 9.55 6.53
CA GLY A 162 -9.11 10.65 7.10
C GLY A 162 -8.58 10.32 8.50
N GLN A 163 -9.46 9.82 9.37
CA GLN A 163 -9.08 9.35 10.71
C GLN A 163 -8.07 8.19 10.63
N MET A 164 -8.28 7.23 9.72
CA MET A 164 -7.32 6.15 9.50
C MET A 164 -5.91 6.67 9.17
N LEU A 165 -5.77 7.66 8.30
CA LEU A 165 -4.47 8.25 7.97
C LEU A 165 -3.88 9.05 9.13
N SER A 166 -4.71 9.63 10.00
CA SER A 166 -4.24 10.34 11.20
C SER A 166 -3.75 9.38 12.29
N ASP A 167 -4.33 8.19 12.37
CA ASP A 167 -4.02 7.19 13.40
C ASP A 167 -2.81 6.31 13.06
N LEU A 168 -2.46 6.19 11.76
CA LEU A 168 -1.36 5.36 11.23
C LEU A 168 0.02 6.04 11.33
#